data_AF-A0A9E0T771-F1
#
_entry.id   AF-A0A9E0T771-F1
#
_cell.length_a   1.000
_cell.length_b   1.000
_cell.length_c   1.000
_cell.angle_alpha   90.00
_cell.angle_beta   90.00
_cell.angle_gamma   90.00
#
_symmetry.space_group_name_H-M   'P 1'
#
loop_
_entity.id
_entity.type
_entity.pdbx_description
1 polymer ?
#
loop_
_entity_poly.entity_id
_entity_poly.type
_entity_poly.pdbx_seq_one_letter_code
_entity_poly.pdbx_strand_id
1 'polypeptide(L)'
;MSRRYRPSQHHATPHDGATSPVMRLWLLRTLQSLGGRVQSHGFSNDALALAQTLGLGHWLDESERAFDPKAVRHELRQLHAQAEKHAPQLHAEPALQRNVAQLAQLAQHFVFAGRSAAVQPDSKIHPEHVVPCAVLISECRRMIAEGATDAQIAPLLAKHWKVATITKDEQKRLDQKHGYKSKMSPGWRFEDGDTFARFHAATPPIVLIPPER
;
A
#
# COMPACT_ATOMS: atom_id res chain seq x y z
N MET A 1 4.87 -48.76 -1.83
CA MET A 1 4.23 -48.13 -0.65
C MET A 1 3.89 -46.70 -1.02
N SER A 2 2.67 -46.48 -1.53
CA SER A 2 2.26 -45.18 -2.08
C SER A 2 1.32 -44.49 -1.09
N ARG A 3 1.75 -43.36 -0.52
CA ARG A 3 0.90 -42.49 0.30
C ARG A 3 -0.19 -41.88 -0.59
N ARG A 4 -1.41 -42.38 -0.47
CA ARG A 4 -2.60 -41.76 -1.07
C ARG A 4 -2.83 -40.41 -0.40
N TYR A 5 -2.75 -39.34 -1.19
CA TYR A 5 -3.23 -38.02 -0.80
C TYR A 5 -4.74 -38.12 -0.54
N ARG A 6 -5.15 -37.85 0.71
CA ARG A 6 -6.56 -37.73 1.10
C ARG A 6 -6.90 -36.25 1.03
N PRO A 7 -7.78 -35.80 0.11
CA PRO A 7 -8.21 -34.42 0.13
C PRO A 7 -9.03 -34.23 1.41
N SER A 8 -8.60 -33.31 2.27
CA SER A 8 -9.38 -32.86 3.41
C SER A 8 -10.72 -32.36 2.91
N GLN A 9 -11.80 -33.00 3.34
CA GLN A 9 -13.16 -32.53 3.13
C GLN A 9 -13.33 -31.23 3.94
N HIS A 10 -12.97 -30.10 3.34
CA HIS A 10 -13.61 -28.86 3.72
C HIS A 10 -15.08 -29.02 3.36
N HIS A 11 -15.93 -29.13 4.38
CA HIS A 11 -17.36 -28.94 4.22
C HIS A 11 -17.57 -27.60 3.53
N ALA A 12 -17.85 -27.66 2.22
CA ALA A 12 -18.43 -26.55 1.50
C ALA A 12 -19.79 -26.32 2.14
N THR A 13 -19.88 -25.33 3.02
CA THR A 13 -21.16 -24.68 3.27
C THR A 13 -21.61 -24.08 1.94
N PRO A 14 -22.82 -24.39 1.46
CA PRO A 14 -23.34 -23.80 0.24
C PRO A 14 -23.68 -22.35 0.56
N HIS A 15 -22.72 -21.44 0.38
CA HIS A 15 -23.02 -20.04 0.22
C HIS A 15 -23.25 -19.81 -1.27
N ASP A 16 -24.52 -19.82 -1.68
CA ASP A 16 -25.02 -19.12 -2.88
C ASP A 16 -24.85 -17.59 -2.69
N GLY A 17 -23.62 -17.17 -2.41
CA GLY A 17 -23.24 -15.83 -1.97
C GLY A 17 -22.87 -14.97 -3.16
N ALA A 18 -23.86 -14.31 -3.75
CA ALA A 18 -23.61 -13.18 -4.64
C ALA A 18 -22.71 -12.18 -3.89
N THR A 19 -21.46 -12.05 -4.32
CA THR A 19 -20.49 -11.14 -3.71
C THR A 19 -21.04 -9.72 -3.79
N SER A 20 -21.10 -9.03 -2.65
CA SER A 20 -21.68 -7.68 -2.62
C SER A 20 -20.96 -6.77 -3.63
N PRO A 21 -21.66 -5.84 -4.31
CA PRO A 21 -21.04 -5.00 -5.33
C PRO A 21 -19.84 -4.20 -4.81
N VAL A 22 -19.87 -3.79 -3.53
CA VAL A 22 -18.74 -3.14 -2.85
C VAL A 22 -17.56 -4.11 -2.71
N MET A 23 -17.78 -5.35 -2.27
CA MET A 23 -16.73 -6.36 -2.18
C MET A 23 -16.13 -6.68 -3.56
N ARG A 24 -16.98 -6.81 -4.59
CA ARG A 24 -16.54 -7.03 -5.98
C ARG A 24 -15.64 -5.90 -6.47
N LEU A 25 -16.02 -4.64 -6.23
CA LEU A 25 -15.19 -3.48 -6.56
C LEU A 25 -13.85 -3.50 -5.80
N TRP A 26 -13.85 -3.83 -4.52
CA TRP A 26 -12.63 -3.95 -3.72
C TRP A 26 -11.68 -5.02 -4.25
N LEU A 27 -12.19 -6.21 -4.58
CA LEU A 27 -11.41 -7.29 -5.17
C LEU A 27 -10.80 -6.90 -6.51
N LEU A 28 -11.58 -6.22 -7.37
CA LEU A 28 -11.10 -5.74 -8.66
C LEU A 28 -10.00 -4.68 -8.51
N ARG A 29 -10.14 -3.73 -7.58
CA ARG A 29 -9.10 -2.72 -7.28
C ARG A 29 -7.79 -3.37 -6.81
N THR A 30 -7.87 -4.36 -5.91
CA THR A 30 -6.70 -5.07 -5.41
C THR A 30 -6.01 -5.87 -6.52
N LEU A 31 -6.77 -6.63 -7.31
CA LEU A 31 -6.19 -7.42 -8.39
C LEU A 31 -5.60 -6.54 -9.48
N GLN A 32 -6.26 -5.46 -9.89
CA GLN A 32 -5.72 -4.52 -10.88
C GLN A 32 -4.40 -3.88 -10.41
N SER A 33 -4.32 -3.49 -9.13
CA SER A 33 -3.13 -2.87 -8.53
C SER A 33 -1.95 -3.85 -8.42
N LEU A 34 -2.24 -5.14 -8.23
CA LEU A 34 -1.24 -6.21 -8.20
C LEU A 34 -0.89 -6.75 -9.60
N GLY A 35 -1.30 -6.04 -10.67
CA GLY A 35 -1.08 -6.42 -12.06
C GLY A 35 -1.89 -7.63 -12.53
N GLY A 36 -2.89 -8.03 -11.73
CA GLY A 36 -3.63 -9.28 -11.81
C GLY A 36 -2.64 -10.41 -11.79
N ARG A 37 -2.24 -10.92 -10.62
CA ARG A 37 -1.25 -12.02 -10.39
C ARG A 37 -1.63 -13.32 -11.13
N VAL A 38 -1.60 -13.23 -12.45
CA VAL A 38 -1.94 -14.16 -13.50
C VAL A 38 -0.58 -14.62 -13.99
N GLN A 39 -0.20 -15.82 -13.56
CA GLN A 39 1.01 -16.51 -13.97
C GLN A 39 0.85 -17.02 -15.40
N SER A 40 1.91 -17.60 -15.97
CA SER A 40 1.87 -18.15 -17.34
C SER A 40 0.87 -19.30 -17.51
N HIS A 41 0.51 -20.00 -16.43
CA HIS A 41 -0.34 -21.20 -16.44
C HIS A 41 -1.49 -21.13 -15.43
N GLY A 42 -1.92 -19.93 -15.01
CA GLY A 42 -3.04 -19.82 -14.06
C GLY A 42 -2.97 -18.62 -13.14
N PHE A 43 -3.71 -18.69 -12.04
CA PHE A 43 -3.69 -17.71 -10.96
C PHE A 43 -2.86 -18.25 -9.80
N SER A 44 -2.19 -17.40 -9.03
CA SER A 44 -1.65 -17.81 -7.72
C SER A 44 -2.79 -18.35 -6.83
N ASN A 45 -2.54 -19.27 -5.89
CA ASN A 45 -3.57 -19.91 -5.05
C ASN A 45 -4.60 -18.92 -4.47
N ASP A 46 -4.16 -17.77 -3.96
CA ASP A 46 -5.06 -16.73 -3.42
C ASP A 46 -5.92 -16.04 -4.50
N ALA A 47 -5.42 -15.98 -5.73
CA ALA A 47 -6.09 -15.37 -6.87
C ALA A 47 -7.05 -16.34 -7.58
N LEU A 48 -6.94 -17.66 -7.35
CA LEU A 48 -7.85 -18.68 -7.88
C LEU A 48 -9.25 -18.54 -7.28
N ALA A 49 -9.32 -18.45 -5.95
CA ALA A 49 -10.58 -18.22 -5.24
C ALA A 49 -11.22 -16.89 -5.67
N LEU A 50 -10.41 -15.84 -5.82
CA LEU A 50 -10.87 -14.53 -6.28
C LEU A 50 -11.36 -14.55 -7.74
N ALA A 51 -10.70 -15.31 -8.62
CA ALA A 51 -11.12 -15.46 -10.01
C ALA A 51 -12.50 -16.12 -10.09
N GLN A 52 -12.75 -17.16 -9.30
CA GLN A 52 -14.07 -17.80 -9.19
C GLN A 52 -15.13 -16.80 -8.69
N THR A 53 -14.82 -16.04 -7.62
CA THR A 53 -15.70 -14.99 -7.08
C THR A 53 -16.03 -13.89 -8.10
N LEU A 54 -15.09 -13.58 -9.01
CA LEU A 54 -15.28 -12.56 -10.04
C LEU A 54 -15.97 -13.08 -11.31
N GLY A 55 -16.25 -14.39 -11.41
CA GLY A 55 -16.80 -15.01 -12.62
C GLY A 55 -15.76 -15.33 -13.69
N LEU A 56 -14.47 -15.21 -13.36
CA LEU A 56 -13.35 -15.58 -14.22
C LEU A 56 -13.01 -17.08 -14.15
N GLY A 57 -13.84 -17.88 -13.47
CA GLY A 57 -13.65 -19.33 -13.34
C GLY A 57 -13.58 -20.06 -14.67
N HIS A 58 -14.20 -19.52 -15.72
CA HIS A 58 -14.16 -20.07 -17.07
C HIS A 58 -12.75 -20.04 -17.72
N TRP A 59 -11.82 -19.24 -17.19
CA TRP A 59 -10.41 -19.28 -17.62
C TRP A 59 -9.62 -20.45 -17.03
N LEU A 60 -10.18 -21.12 -16.03
CA LEU A 60 -9.53 -22.23 -15.32
C LEU A 60 -9.85 -23.59 -15.92
N ASP A 61 -10.81 -23.64 -16.85
CA ASP A 61 -11.19 -24.88 -17.52
C ASP A 61 -10.28 -25.11 -18.73
N GLU A 62 -9.21 -25.89 -18.49
CA GLU A 62 -8.25 -26.28 -19.53
C GLU A 62 -8.86 -27.18 -20.61
N SER A 63 -10.08 -27.71 -20.39
CA SER A 63 -10.74 -28.59 -21.36
C SER A 63 -11.36 -27.84 -22.54
N GLU A 64 -11.69 -26.55 -22.38
CA GLU A 64 -12.38 -25.75 -23.41
C GLU A 64 -11.48 -24.71 -24.10
N ARG A 65 -10.42 -24.22 -23.43
CA ARG A 65 -9.46 -23.29 -24.06
C ARG A 65 -8.05 -23.34 -23.48
N ALA A 66 -7.07 -23.00 -24.31
CA ALA A 66 -5.74 -22.66 -23.84
C ALA A 66 -5.77 -21.39 -22.98
N PHE A 67 -5.08 -21.43 -21.84
CA PHE A 67 -4.95 -20.29 -20.94
C PHE A 67 -4.22 -19.12 -21.62
N ASP A 68 -4.86 -17.95 -21.72
CA ASP A 68 -4.26 -16.74 -22.29
C ASP A 68 -4.14 -15.63 -21.22
N PRO A 69 -2.95 -15.43 -20.63
CA PRO A 69 -2.73 -14.41 -19.61
C PRO A 69 -3.05 -12.98 -20.08
N LYS A 70 -2.93 -12.68 -21.38
CA LYS A 70 -3.23 -11.34 -21.91
C LYS A 70 -4.73 -11.10 -21.95
N ALA A 71 -5.50 -12.10 -22.37
CA ALA A 71 -6.94 -12.00 -22.44
C ALA A 71 -7.58 -11.98 -21.03
N VAL A 72 -7.07 -12.76 -20.07
CA VAL A 72 -7.47 -12.68 -18.65
C VAL A 72 -7.27 -11.26 -18.10
N ARG A 73 -6.10 -10.64 -18.34
CA ARG A 73 -5.83 -9.26 -17.90
C ARG A 73 -6.68 -8.22 -18.64
N HIS A 74 -7.12 -8.51 -19.86
CA HIS A 74 -8.02 -7.63 -20.59
C HIS A 74 -9.41 -7.64 -19.96
N GLU A 75 -9.95 -8.83 -19.68
CA GLU A 75 -11.26 -8.97 -19.05
C GLU A 75 -11.26 -8.42 -17.62
N LEU A 76 -10.21 -8.66 -16.83
CA LEU A 76 -10.06 -8.08 -15.50
C LEU A 76 -10.13 -6.54 -15.54
N ARG A 77 -9.50 -5.91 -16.54
CA ARG A 77 -9.57 -4.45 -16.75
C ARG A 77 -10.98 -3.99 -17.13
N GLN A 78 -11.70 -4.75 -17.95
CA GLN A 78 -13.08 -4.43 -18.31
C GLN A 78 -14.02 -4.52 -17.10
N LEU A 79 -13.92 -5.60 -16.31
CA LEU A 79 -14.67 -5.78 -15.08
C LEU A 79 -14.38 -4.65 -14.08
N HIS A 80 -13.11 -4.29 -13.91
CA HIS A 80 -12.70 -3.16 -13.07
C HIS A 80 -13.30 -1.84 -13.57
N ALA A 81 -13.18 -1.52 -14.86
CA ALA A 81 -13.75 -0.30 -15.43
C ALA A 81 -15.28 -0.22 -15.27
N GLN A 82 -15.97 -1.35 -15.41
CA GLN A 82 -17.42 -1.41 -15.19
C GLN A 82 -17.79 -1.20 -13.72
N ALA A 83 -17.06 -1.80 -12.78
CA ALA A 83 -17.30 -1.63 -11.36
C ALA A 83 -17.01 -0.18 -10.91
N GLU A 84 -15.96 0.46 -11.43
CA GLU A 84 -15.62 1.85 -11.12
C GLU A 84 -16.71 2.84 -11.55
N LYS A 85 -17.41 2.59 -12.67
CA LYS A 85 -18.56 3.43 -13.08
C LYS A 85 -19.67 3.48 -12.03
N HIS A 86 -19.83 2.39 -11.28
CA HIS A 86 -20.87 2.27 -10.25
C HIS A 86 -20.34 2.63 -8.85
N ALA A 87 -19.04 2.83 -8.68
CA ALA A 87 -18.42 3.15 -7.39
C ALA A 87 -19.08 4.32 -6.62
N PRO A 88 -19.52 5.41 -7.26
CA PRO A 88 -20.18 6.51 -6.54
C PRO A 88 -21.49 6.12 -5.84
N GLN A 89 -22.14 5.05 -6.32
CA GLN A 89 -23.41 4.54 -5.81
C GLN A 89 -23.19 3.44 -4.75
N LEU A 90 -21.95 2.96 -4.61
CA LEU A 90 -21.58 1.91 -3.68
C LEU A 90 -21.12 2.54 -2.38
N HIS A 91 -21.98 2.49 -1.37
CA HIS A 91 -21.63 2.88 -0.02
C HIS A 91 -21.22 1.64 0.77
N ALA A 92 -20.04 1.71 1.39
CA ALA A 92 -19.71 0.78 2.47
C ALA A 92 -20.68 1.00 3.63
N GLU A 93 -20.96 -0.05 4.41
CA GLU A 93 -21.75 0.07 5.63
C GLU A 93 -21.23 1.20 6.54
N PRO A 94 -22.10 2.03 7.15
CA PRO A 94 -21.66 3.17 7.96
C PRO A 94 -20.71 2.79 9.09
N ALA A 95 -20.85 1.59 9.66
CA ALA A 95 -19.92 1.06 10.66
C ALA A 95 -18.50 0.87 10.08
N LEU A 96 -18.39 0.29 8.88
CA LEU A 96 -17.10 0.09 8.22
C LEU A 96 -16.45 1.43 7.84
N GLN A 97 -17.24 2.39 7.33
CA GLN A 97 -16.72 3.73 7.02
C GLN A 97 -16.15 4.42 8.27
N ARG A 98 -16.88 4.37 9.40
CA ARG A 98 -16.42 4.92 10.68
C ARG A 98 -15.15 4.23 11.17
N ASN A 99 -15.10 2.90 11.15
CA ASN A 99 -13.94 2.15 11.61
C ASN A 99 -12.70 2.48 10.77
N VAL A 100 -12.84 2.56 9.44
CA VAL A 100 -11.73 2.95 8.54
C VAL A 100 -11.28 4.39 8.83
N ALA A 101 -12.21 5.32 9.06
CA ALA A 101 -11.87 6.69 9.43
C ALA A 101 -11.11 6.77 10.76
N GLN A 102 -11.54 6.00 11.77
CA GLN A 102 -10.85 5.92 13.06
C GLN A 102 -9.44 5.33 12.93
N LEU A 103 -9.28 4.26 12.14
CA LEU A 103 -7.96 3.68 11.87
C LEU A 103 -7.04 4.66 11.14
N ALA A 104 -7.56 5.40 10.17
CA ALA A 104 -6.79 6.43 9.47
C ALA A 104 -6.36 7.56 10.41
N GLN A 105 -7.25 7.99 11.32
CA GLN A 105 -6.94 9.00 12.33
C GLN A 105 -5.87 8.50 13.32
N LEU A 106 -5.98 7.26 13.79
CA LEU A 106 -4.98 6.63 14.64
C LEU A 106 -3.62 6.55 13.93
N ALA A 107 -3.60 6.08 12.67
CA ALA A 107 -2.38 6.03 11.89
C ALA A 107 -1.72 7.42 11.76
N GLN A 108 -2.52 8.45 11.46
CA GLN A 108 -2.05 9.83 11.43
C GLN A 108 -1.48 10.28 12.77
N HIS A 109 -2.14 9.96 13.88
CA HIS A 109 -1.65 10.33 15.22
C HIS A 109 -0.24 9.80 15.51
N PHE A 110 0.11 8.59 15.05
CA PHE A 110 1.42 8.00 15.30
C PHE A 110 2.53 8.49 14.36
N VAL A 111 2.19 8.78 13.10
CA VAL A 111 3.20 9.09 12.07
C VAL A 111 3.29 10.58 11.74
N PHE A 112 2.27 11.39 12.04
CA PHE A 112 2.26 12.79 11.63
C PHE A 112 3.19 13.63 12.50
N ALA A 113 4.16 14.29 11.86
CA ALA A 113 5.18 15.10 12.52
C ALA A 113 4.87 16.60 12.49
N GLY A 114 3.90 17.05 11.69
CA GLY A 114 3.50 18.45 11.62
C GLY A 114 3.42 19.01 10.20
N ARG A 115 3.24 20.33 10.12
CA ARG A 115 3.11 21.07 8.86
C ARG A 115 4.27 22.05 8.73
N SER A 116 4.83 22.24 7.54
CA SER A 116 5.82 23.30 7.32
C SER A 116 5.23 24.66 7.66
N ALA A 117 6.02 25.51 8.34
CA ALA A 117 5.68 26.89 8.62
C ALA A 117 5.45 27.73 7.35
N ALA A 118 5.91 27.25 6.19
CA ALA A 118 5.67 27.89 4.90
C ALA A 118 4.29 27.60 4.29
N VAL A 119 3.51 26.68 4.87
CA VAL A 119 2.18 26.32 4.34
C VAL A 119 1.16 27.42 4.66
N GLN A 120 0.63 28.04 3.62
CA GLN A 120 -0.47 29.01 3.67
C GLN A 120 -1.81 28.38 3.22
N PRO A 121 -2.98 29.01 3.49
CA PRO A 121 -4.30 28.44 3.17
C PRO A 121 -4.50 28.04 1.69
N ASP A 122 -3.88 28.77 0.76
CA ASP A 122 -3.95 28.56 -0.69
C ASP A 122 -2.77 27.74 -1.25
N SER A 123 -1.83 27.34 -0.39
CA SER A 123 -0.65 26.61 -0.81
C SER A 123 -1.02 25.24 -1.37
N LYS A 124 -0.40 24.89 -2.51
CA LYS A 124 -0.40 23.50 -2.99
C LYS A 124 0.47 22.67 -2.06
N ILE A 125 -0.16 21.77 -1.30
CA ILE A 125 0.52 20.94 -0.30
C ILE A 125 0.91 19.55 -0.83
N HIS A 126 1.80 18.89 -0.11
CA HIS A 126 2.24 17.53 -0.32
C HIS A 126 2.50 16.81 1.01
N PRO A 127 1.93 15.62 1.23
CA PRO A 127 2.39 14.74 2.30
C PRO A 127 3.75 14.17 1.93
N GLU A 128 4.75 14.38 2.79
CA GLU A 128 6.14 14.04 2.58
C GLU A 128 6.65 13.16 3.72
N HIS A 129 7.34 12.06 3.41
CA HIS A 129 7.92 11.18 4.43
C HIS A 129 9.19 11.79 4.98
N VAL A 130 9.27 12.16 6.26
CA VAL A 130 10.41 12.89 6.82
C VAL A 130 11.74 12.15 6.59
N VAL A 131 11.76 10.82 6.76
CA VAL A 131 12.79 9.93 6.21
C VAL A 131 12.21 9.24 4.97
N PRO A 132 12.87 9.25 3.80
CA PRO A 132 12.32 8.65 2.59
C PRO A 132 11.96 7.17 2.77
N CYS A 133 10.80 6.74 2.25
CA CYS A 133 10.39 5.33 2.33
C CYS A 133 11.42 4.37 1.76
N ALA A 134 12.11 4.76 0.68
CA ALA A 134 13.17 3.93 0.10
C ALA A 134 14.30 3.65 1.09
N VAL A 135 14.66 4.62 1.93
CA VAL A 135 15.68 4.49 2.98
C VAL A 135 15.16 3.60 4.12
N LEU A 136 13.92 3.81 4.59
CA LEU A 136 13.32 2.95 5.62
C LEU A 136 13.29 1.48 5.17
N ILE A 137 12.89 1.23 3.92
CA ILE A 137 12.84 -0.13 3.36
C ILE A 137 14.25 -0.72 3.23
N SER A 138 15.24 0.05 2.76
CA SER A 138 16.62 -0.46 2.62
C SER A 138 17.25 -0.79 3.97
N GLU A 139 17.02 0.05 4.97
CA GLU A 139 17.57 -0.15 6.32
C GLU A 139 16.91 -1.34 7.03
N CYS A 140 15.58 -1.49 6.93
CA CYS A 140 14.91 -2.69 7.44
C CYS A 140 15.43 -3.96 6.75
N ARG A 141 15.62 -3.93 5.42
CA ARG A 141 16.18 -5.08 4.68
C ARG A 141 17.60 -5.41 5.13
N ARG A 142 18.44 -4.40 5.33
CA ARG A 142 19.80 -4.57 5.85
C ARG A 142 19.79 -5.23 7.23
N MET A 143 19.00 -4.70 8.16
CA MET A 143 18.89 -5.24 9.52
C MET A 143 18.36 -6.68 9.53
N ILE A 144 17.34 -6.99 8.71
CA ILE A 144 16.83 -8.36 8.59
C ILE A 144 17.91 -9.30 8.06
N ALA A 145 18.68 -8.88 7.05
CA ALA A 145 19.77 -9.68 6.50
C ALA A 145 20.91 -9.91 7.52
N GLU A 146 21.10 -8.97 8.45
CA GLU A 146 22.02 -9.08 9.58
C GLU A 146 21.44 -9.88 10.77
N GLY A 147 20.21 -10.38 10.67
CA GLY A 147 19.57 -11.21 11.69
C GLY A 147 18.86 -10.43 12.80
N ALA A 148 18.59 -9.14 12.61
CA ALA A 148 17.81 -8.36 13.57
C ALA A 148 16.37 -8.87 13.68
N THR A 149 15.84 -8.79 14.90
CA THR A 149 14.45 -9.16 15.21
C THR A 149 13.50 -7.98 15.03
N ASP A 150 12.20 -8.26 14.88
CA ASP A 150 11.15 -7.24 14.81
C ASP A 150 11.20 -6.30 16.04
N ALA A 151 11.53 -6.82 17.22
CA ALA A 151 11.65 -6.04 18.45
C ALA A 151 12.80 -5.01 18.39
N GLN A 152 13.84 -5.25 17.59
CA GLN A 152 14.95 -4.32 17.37
C GLN A 152 14.63 -3.30 16.27
N ILE A 153 13.90 -3.72 15.22
CA ILE A 153 13.56 -2.85 14.07
C ILE A 153 12.41 -1.90 14.41
N ALA A 154 11.39 -2.38 15.11
CA ALA A 154 10.18 -1.64 15.44
C ALA A 154 10.43 -0.25 16.09
N PRO A 155 11.29 -0.10 17.12
CA PRO A 155 11.55 1.22 17.71
C PRO A 155 12.23 2.19 16.75
N LEU A 156 13.09 1.72 15.84
CA LEU A 156 13.72 2.57 14.81
C LEU A 156 12.70 3.02 13.76
N LEU A 157 11.82 2.11 13.32
CA LEU A 157 10.68 2.48 12.48
C LEU A 157 9.75 3.46 13.18
N ALA A 158 9.43 3.26 14.46
CA ALA A 158 8.57 4.19 15.22
C ALA A 158 9.18 5.60 15.33
N LYS A 159 10.52 5.69 15.44
CA LYS A 159 11.29 6.94 15.46
C LYS A 159 11.27 7.64 14.09
N HIS A 160 11.52 6.90 13.02
CA HIS A 160 11.81 7.46 11.69
C HIS A 160 10.64 7.48 10.71
N TRP A 161 9.64 6.62 10.89
CA TRP A 161 8.45 6.59 10.05
C TRP A 161 7.51 7.74 10.42
N LYS A 162 7.84 8.90 9.88
CA LYS A 162 7.12 10.14 10.07
C LYS A 162 6.71 10.75 8.74
N VAL A 163 5.57 11.43 8.73
CA VAL A 163 5.03 12.15 7.59
C VAL A 163 4.77 13.59 8.00
N ALA A 164 5.17 14.54 7.16
CA ALA A 164 4.91 15.96 7.34
C ALA A 164 4.13 16.50 6.14
N THR A 165 3.39 17.59 6.35
CA THR A 165 2.79 18.34 5.25
C THR A 165 3.70 19.49 4.87
N ILE A 166 4.23 19.46 3.65
CA ILE A 166 5.07 20.54 3.10
C ILE A 166 4.42 21.14 1.86
N THR A 167 4.91 22.26 1.38
CA THR A 167 4.51 22.84 0.09
C THR A 167 5.06 22.03 -1.07
N LYS A 168 4.40 22.09 -2.23
CA LYS A 168 4.91 21.47 -3.47
C LYS A 168 6.25 22.04 -3.91
N ASP A 169 6.53 23.30 -3.61
CA ASP A 169 7.82 23.90 -3.94
C ASP A 169 8.92 23.42 -2.99
N GLU A 170 8.64 23.22 -1.70
CA GLU A 170 9.56 22.53 -0.77
C GLU A 170 9.88 21.12 -1.26
N GLN A 171 8.88 20.35 -1.65
CA GLN A 171 9.08 19.00 -2.19
C GLN A 171 10.00 19.03 -3.42
N LYS A 172 9.71 19.88 -4.41
CA LYS A 172 10.56 20.00 -5.61
C LYS A 172 12.00 20.37 -5.26
N ARG A 173 12.21 21.26 -4.28
CA ARG A 173 13.56 21.62 -3.83
C ARG A 173 14.27 20.44 -3.18
N LEU A 174 13.62 19.71 -2.28
CA LEU A 174 14.19 18.50 -1.67
C LEU A 174 14.59 17.48 -2.74
N ASP A 175 13.70 17.24 -3.71
CA ASP A 175 13.90 16.24 -4.74
C ASP A 175 15.00 16.63 -5.73
N GLN A 176 14.93 17.85 -6.28
CA GLN A 176 15.72 18.25 -7.44
C GLN A 176 17.02 18.96 -7.07
N LYS A 177 16.97 19.85 -6.08
CA LYS A 177 18.12 20.69 -5.71
C LYS A 177 19.06 19.97 -4.75
N HIS A 178 18.52 19.18 -3.83
CA HIS A 178 19.30 18.49 -2.81
C HIS A 178 19.43 16.98 -3.03
N GLY A 179 18.63 16.40 -3.94
CA GLY A 179 18.69 14.96 -4.23
C GLY A 179 18.18 14.08 -3.09
N TYR A 180 17.43 14.64 -2.14
CA TYR A 180 16.95 13.95 -0.94
C TYR A 180 15.61 13.21 -1.13
N LYS A 181 15.18 13.03 -2.39
CA LYS A 181 14.01 12.23 -2.74
C LYS A 181 14.08 10.80 -2.18
N SER A 182 15.27 10.21 -2.23
CA SER A 182 15.49 8.79 -1.92
C SER A 182 16.71 8.55 -1.02
N LYS A 183 17.26 9.61 -0.41
CA LYS A 183 18.47 9.56 0.41
C LYS A 183 18.36 10.52 1.58
N MET A 184 19.05 10.19 2.66
CA MET A 184 19.30 11.10 3.78
C MET A 184 20.60 11.88 3.55
N SER A 185 20.84 12.88 4.40
CA SER A 185 22.08 13.66 4.39
C SER A 185 23.31 12.79 4.65
N PRO A 186 24.51 13.18 4.17
CA PRO A 186 25.74 12.41 4.36
C PRO A 186 26.01 12.08 5.83
N GLY A 187 26.42 10.84 6.11
CA GLY A 187 26.74 10.37 7.47
C GLY A 187 25.53 10.01 8.33
N TRP A 188 24.30 10.18 7.83
CA TRP A 188 23.10 9.76 8.54
C TRP A 188 23.03 8.22 8.65
N ARG A 189 22.60 7.72 9.82
CA ARG A 189 22.40 6.29 10.08
C ARG A 189 21.02 6.05 10.68
N PHE A 190 20.49 4.84 10.49
CA PHE A 190 19.14 4.50 10.94
C PHE A 190 19.03 4.37 12.46
N GLU A 191 20.10 3.99 13.14
CA GLU A 191 20.07 3.74 14.59
C GLU A 191 20.04 5.07 15.38
N ASP A 192 20.92 5.99 15.04
CA ASP A 192 21.20 7.20 15.82
C ASP A 192 20.87 8.50 15.09
N GLY A 193 20.66 8.46 13.77
CA GLY A 193 20.44 9.65 12.96
C GLY A 193 19.23 10.46 13.41
N ASP A 194 19.28 11.77 13.15
CA ASP A 194 18.12 12.63 13.36
C ASP A 194 17.07 12.37 12.29
N THR A 195 15.82 12.16 12.70
CA THR A 195 14.67 11.97 11.80
C THR A 195 14.51 13.14 10.83
N PHE A 196 14.79 14.37 11.28
CA PHE A 196 14.54 15.59 10.50
C PHE A 196 15.78 16.10 9.73
N ALA A 197 16.88 15.35 9.74
CA ALA A 197 18.17 15.80 9.20
C ALA A 197 18.09 16.39 7.79
N ARG A 198 17.34 15.76 6.88
CA ARG A 198 17.21 16.25 5.50
C ARG A 198 16.40 17.54 5.36
N PHE A 199 15.48 17.81 6.29
CA PHE A 199 14.73 19.07 6.33
C PHE A 199 15.60 20.21 6.87
N HIS A 200 16.46 19.91 7.85
CA HIS A 200 17.45 20.86 8.36
C HIS A 200 18.53 21.17 7.31
N ALA A 201 18.94 20.18 6.52
CA ALA A 201 19.93 20.34 5.46
C ALA A 201 19.38 21.01 4.17
N ALA A 202 18.06 21.21 4.05
CA ALA A 202 17.47 21.92 2.92
C ALA A 202 17.84 23.41 2.96
N THR A 203 17.87 24.07 1.79
CA THR A 203 18.15 25.52 1.71
C THR A 203 17.07 26.24 0.90
N PRO A 204 16.18 27.02 1.55
CA PRO A 204 16.11 27.24 3.01
C PRO A 204 15.65 25.99 3.78
N PRO A 205 15.97 25.88 5.09
CA PRO A 205 15.51 24.78 5.93
C PRO A 205 13.98 24.69 6.01
N ILE A 206 13.46 23.48 6.10
CA ILE A 206 12.03 23.24 6.31
C ILE A 206 11.79 23.12 7.81
N VAL A 207 11.07 24.09 8.38
CA VAL A 207 10.71 24.13 9.80
C VAL A 207 9.28 23.63 9.95
N LEU A 208 9.08 22.60 10.77
CA LEU A 208 7.75 22.06 11.04
C LEU A 208 7.15 22.70 12.28
N ILE A 209 5.87 23.06 12.18
CA ILE A 209 4.98 23.34 13.30
C ILE A 209 4.41 21.98 13.74
N PRO A 210 4.71 21.51 14.96
CA PRO A 210 4.19 20.23 15.47
C PRO A 210 2.66 20.20 15.51
N PRO A 211 2.03 19.02 15.43
CA PRO A 211 0.60 18.90 15.66
C PRO A 211 0.26 19.27 17.11
N GLU A 212 -0.89 19.93 17.30
CA GLU A 212 -1.51 20.07 18.62
C GLU A 212 -1.82 18.65 19.14
N ARG A 213 -1.33 18.33 20.34
CA ARG A 213 -1.51 17.02 20.98
C ARG A 213 -2.62 17.06 22.01
#